data_AF-A0A7X8VTH3-F1
#
_entry.id   AF-A0A7X8VTH3-F1
#
_cell.length_a   1.000
_cell.length_b   1.000
_cell.length_c   1.000
_cell.angle_alpha   90.00
_cell.angle_beta   90.00
_cell.angle_gamma   90.00
#
_symmetry.space_group_name_H-M   'P 1'
#
loop_
_entity.id
_entity.type
_entity.pdbx_description
1 polymer ?
#
loop_
_entity_poly.entity_id
_entity_poly.type
_entity_poly.pdbx_seq_one_letter_code
_entity_poly.pdbx_strand_id
1 'polypeptide(L)'
;MKNNDKKIFGIILVLIGIVLLLNRLEVITADIFFAGWWTLLLLIPAVVSMSRQGITFGNSILFAVGIYFLLEANGWNVKGFFVPTAIVIFGVALLLKK
;
A
#
# COMPACT_ATOMS: atom_id res chain seq x y z
N MET A 1 -10.57 -20.66 -21.13
CA MET A 1 -9.35 -19.82 -21.22
C MET A 1 -8.95 -19.43 -19.81
N LYS A 2 -8.02 -20.14 -19.14
CA LYS A 2 -7.77 -19.97 -17.68
C LYS A 2 -6.32 -20.19 -17.22
N ASN A 3 -5.35 -20.20 -18.16
CA ASN A 3 -3.95 -20.53 -17.85
C ASN A 3 -2.93 -19.44 -18.27
N ASN A 4 -3.34 -18.40 -18.98
CA ASN A 4 -2.40 -17.40 -19.50
C ASN A 4 -2.02 -16.39 -18.42
N ASP A 5 -2.95 -16.05 -17.52
CA ASP A 5 -2.75 -15.06 -16.46
C ASP A 5 -1.63 -15.48 -15.49
N LYS A 6 -1.54 -16.77 -15.16
CA LYS A 6 -0.48 -17.32 -14.31
C LYS A 6 0.89 -17.27 -14.99
N LYS A 7 0.96 -17.55 -16.30
CA LYS A 7 2.20 -17.46 -17.08
C LYS A 7 2.68 -16.01 -17.19
N ILE A 8 1.76 -15.08 -17.46
CA ILE A 8 2.06 -13.64 -17.54
C ILE A 8 2.56 -13.13 -16.18
N PHE A 9 1.87 -13.47 -15.09
CA PHE A 9 2.34 -13.12 -13.74
C PHE A 9 3.71 -13.72 -13.43
N GLY A 10 3.95 -14.98 -13.79
CA GLY A 10 5.24 -15.62 -13.62
C GLY A 10 6.37 -14.89 -14.35
N ILE A 11 6.15 -14.50 -15.60
CA ILE A 11 7.13 -13.75 -16.40
C ILE A 11 7.41 -12.38 -15.78
N ILE A 12 6.37 -11.65 -15.35
CA ILE A 12 6.52 -10.35 -14.67
C ILE A 12 7.36 -10.50 -13.41
N LEU A 13 7.10 -11.54 -12.61
CA LEU A 13 7.82 -11.80 -11.35
C LEU A 13 9.30 -12.14 -11.58
N VAL A 14 9.59 -12.92 -12.63
CA VAL A 14 10.97 -13.22 -13.05
C VAL A 14 11.70 -11.96 -13.48
N LEU A 15 11.07 -11.10 -14.31
CA LEU A 15 11.68 -9.84 -14.75
C LEU A 15 11.96 -8.90 -13.57
N ILE A 16 11.00 -8.74 -12.65
CA ILE A 16 11.21 -7.94 -11.43
C ILE A 16 12.40 -8.52 -10.64
N GLY A 17 12.46 -9.84 -10.45
CA GLY A 17 13.58 -10.48 -9.77
C GLY A 17 14.94 -10.22 -10.42
N ILE A 18 15.01 -10.29 -11.76
CA ILE A 18 16.25 -10.01 -12.53
C ILE A 18 16.68 -8.56 -12.34
N VAL A 19 15.77 -7.58 -12.45
CA VAL A 19 16.13 -6.17 -12.28
C VAL A 19 16.60 -5.90 -10.84
N LEU A 20 15.99 -6.52 -9.84
CA LEU A 20 16.44 -6.39 -8.45
C LEU A 20 17.82 -7.01 -8.22
N LEU A 21 18.10 -8.15 -8.84
CA LEU A 21 19.39 -8.83 -8.73
C LEU A 21 20.50 -8.02 -9.42
N LEU A 22 20.25 -7.54 -10.64
CA LEU A 22 21.18 -6.66 -11.37
C LEU A 22 21.44 -5.33 -10.65
N ASN A 23 20.41 -4.76 -10.01
CA ASN A 23 20.56 -3.55 -9.19
C ASN A 23 21.43 -3.80 -7.96
N ARG A 24 21.31 -4.98 -7.33
CA ARG A 24 22.17 -5.38 -6.21
C ARG A 24 23.60 -5.72 -6.61
N LEU A 25 23.82 -6.15 -7.85
CA LEU A 25 25.14 -6.36 -8.42
C LEU A 25 25.79 -5.07 -8.94
N GLU A 26 25.15 -3.90 -8.75
CA GLU A 26 25.61 -2.59 -9.23
C GLU A 26 25.80 -2.52 -10.76
N VAL A 27 25.24 -3.48 -11.51
CA VAL A 27 25.30 -3.53 -12.98
C VAL A 27 24.37 -2.48 -13.60
N ILE A 28 23.25 -2.21 -12.93
CA ILE A 28 22.28 -1.17 -13.27
C ILE A 28 21.94 -0.38 -12.01
N THR A 29 21.67 0.91 -12.13
CA THR A 29 21.06 1.72 -11.08
C THR A 29 19.55 1.82 -11.33
N ALA A 30 18.80 0.90 -10.74
CA ALA A 30 17.35 0.83 -10.87
C ALA A 30 16.67 0.97 -9.50
N ASP A 31 16.32 2.20 -9.12
CA ASP A 31 15.47 2.48 -7.96
C ASP A 31 13.99 2.22 -8.29
N ILE A 32 13.63 0.94 -8.46
CA ILE A 32 12.23 0.52 -8.68
C ILE A 32 11.39 0.73 -7.41
N PHE A 33 12.04 0.84 -6.26
CA PHE A 33 11.42 0.87 -4.95
C PHE A 33 11.73 2.19 -4.26
N PHE A 34 10.78 3.12 -4.28
CA PHE A 34 10.85 4.33 -3.48
C PHE A 34 10.62 4.02 -1.99
N ALA A 35 11.03 4.94 -1.12
CA ALA A 35 10.86 4.79 0.32
C ALA A 35 9.38 4.61 0.69
N GLY A 36 9.03 3.44 1.25
CA GLY A 36 7.65 3.11 1.62
C GLY A 36 6.80 2.49 0.52
N TRP A 37 7.38 2.05 -0.61
CA TRP A 37 6.65 1.37 -1.70
C TRP A 37 5.77 0.20 -1.24
N TRP A 38 6.19 -0.53 -0.20
CA TRP A 38 5.46 -1.69 0.33
C TRP A 38 4.09 -1.32 0.89
N THR A 39 3.90 -0.05 1.30
CA THR A 39 2.63 0.45 1.82
C THR A 39 1.56 0.55 0.74
N LEU A 40 1.93 0.54 -0.55
CA LEU A 40 1.01 0.41 -1.66
C LEU A 40 0.21 -0.90 -1.58
N LEU A 41 0.76 -1.97 -1.01
CA LEU A 41 0.05 -3.21 -0.76
C LEU A 41 -1.11 -3.05 0.24
N LEU A 42 -1.08 -2.02 1.08
CA LEU A 42 -2.17 -1.65 1.98
C LEU A 42 -3.12 -0.64 1.31
N LEU A 43 -2.55 0.39 0.68
CA LEU A 43 -3.31 1.50 0.09
C LEU A 43 -4.15 1.04 -1.11
N ILE A 44 -3.60 0.24 -2.02
CA ILE A 44 -4.31 -0.20 -3.24
C ILE A 44 -5.58 -1.01 -2.88
N PRO A 45 -5.53 -2.10 -2.09
CA PRO A 45 -6.74 -2.83 -1.75
C PRO A 45 -7.72 -2.01 -0.90
N ALA A 46 -7.23 -1.07 -0.08
CA ALA A 46 -8.10 -0.17 0.66
C ALA A 46 -8.89 0.76 -0.27
N VAL A 47 -8.23 1.42 -1.24
CA VAL A 47 -8.88 2.28 -2.24
C VAL A 47 -9.81 1.48 -3.16
N VAL A 48 -9.39 0.30 -3.61
CA VAL A 48 -10.25 -0.59 -4.41
C VAL A 48 -11.49 -1.03 -3.61
N SER A 49 -11.33 -1.33 -2.33
CA SER A 49 -12.45 -1.64 -1.43
C SER A 49 -13.40 -0.43 -1.27
N MET A 50 -12.86 0.77 -1.02
CA MET A 50 -13.65 2.00 -0.91
C MET A 50 -14.44 2.30 -2.19
N SER A 51 -13.83 2.11 -3.36
CA SER A 51 -14.50 2.33 -4.65
C SER A 51 -15.62 1.33 -4.92
N ARG A 52 -15.54 0.10 -4.39
CA ARG A 52 -16.54 -0.96 -4.64
C ARG A 52 -17.63 -1.03 -3.57
N GLN A 53 -17.28 -0.78 -2.32
CA GLN A 53 -18.14 -1.02 -1.15
C GLN A 53 -18.50 0.28 -0.41
N GLY A 54 -17.96 1.43 -0.84
CA GLY A 54 -18.05 2.68 -0.12
C GLY A 54 -17.06 2.76 1.05
N ILE A 55 -17.09 3.88 1.78
CA ILE A 55 -16.22 4.08 2.95
C ILE A 55 -16.75 3.23 4.10
N THR A 56 -15.95 2.25 4.53
CA THR A 56 -16.25 1.37 5.65
C THR A 56 -15.18 1.54 6.73
N PHE A 57 -15.47 1.12 7.97
CA PHE A 57 -14.49 1.22 9.06
C PHE A 57 -13.20 0.46 8.75
N GLY A 58 -13.32 -0.75 8.20
CA GLY A 58 -12.18 -1.61 7.86
C GLY A 58 -11.29 -1.03 6.76
N ASN A 59 -11.88 -0.58 5.64
CA ASN A 59 -11.08 0.00 4.56
C ASN A 59 -10.48 1.37 4.94
N SER A 60 -11.17 2.15 5.78
CA SER A 60 -10.66 3.43 6.29
C SER A 60 -9.45 3.25 7.19
N ILE A 61 -9.49 2.28 8.12
CA ILE A 61 -8.35 1.95 8.97
C ILE A 61 -7.18 1.46 8.11
N LEU A 62 -7.44 0.53 7.19
CA LEU A 62 -6.39 -0.03 6.34
C LEU A 62 -5.69 1.07 5.51
N PHE A 63 -6.48 2.01 4.98
CA PHE A 63 -5.96 3.17 4.27
C PHE A 63 -5.13 4.09 5.17
N ALA A 64 -5.63 4.41 6.37
CA ALA A 64 -4.94 5.29 7.31
C ALA A 64 -3.61 4.69 7.81
N VAL A 65 -3.58 3.39 8.09
CA VAL A 65 -2.34 2.67 8.43
C VAL A 65 -1.35 2.70 7.26
N GLY A 66 -1.84 2.52 6.02
CA GLY A 66 -1.02 2.63 4.82
C GLY A 66 -0.39 4.02 4.67
N ILE A 67 -1.16 5.10 4.87
CA ILE A 67 -0.64 6.48 4.83
C ILE A 67 0.38 6.71 5.94
N TYR A 68 0.10 6.24 7.16
CA TYR A 68 1.02 6.40 8.30
C TYR A 68 2.39 5.82 7.98
N PHE A 69 2.45 4.56 7.51
CA PHE A 69 3.72 3.93 7.16
C PHE A 69 4.40 4.58 5.95
N LEU A 70 3.64 5.10 5.00
CA LEU A 70 4.20 5.78 3.83
C LEU A 70 4.92 7.07 4.28
N LEU A 71 4.28 7.85 5.14
CA LEU A 71 4.85 9.08 5.69
C LEU A 71 6.08 8.80 6.55
N GLU A 72 6.02 7.78 7.43
CA GLU A 72 7.16 7.37 8.26
C GLU A 72 8.35 6.92 7.40
N ALA A 73 8.10 6.15 6.34
CA ALA A 73 9.15 5.70 5.41
C ALA A 73 9.79 6.86 4.64
N ASN A 74 9.07 7.97 4.44
CA ASN A 74 9.59 9.19 3.80
C ASN A 74 10.21 10.18 4.81
N GLY A 75 10.42 9.78 6.06
CA GLY A 75 11.10 10.59 7.08
C GLY A 75 10.22 11.62 7.79
N TRP A 76 8.90 11.55 7.63
CA TRP A 76 7.98 12.43 8.34
C TRP A 76 7.77 11.95 9.77
N ASN A 77 7.92 12.82 10.75
CA ASN A 77 7.71 12.48 12.16
C ASN A 77 6.21 12.44 12.49
N VAL A 78 5.56 11.32 12.14
CA VAL A 78 4.10 11.14 12.29
C VAL A 78 3.67 10.44 13.57
N LYS A 79 4.61 10.12 14.47
CA LYS A 79 4.36 9.31 15.69
C LYS A 79 3.25 9.88 16.59
N GLY A 80 3.08 11.20 16.62
CA GLY A 80 2.02 11.87 17.40
C GLY A 80 0.63 11.85 16.77
N PHE A 81 0.51 11.58 15.47
CA PHE A 81 -0.75 11.68 14.74
C PHE A 81 -1.56 10.39 14.71
N PHE A 82 -0.93 9.24 15.02
CA PHE A 82 -1.60 7.93 14.96
C PHE A 82 -2.86 7.87 15.83
N VAL A 83 -2.76 8.32 17.08
CA VAL A 83 -3.89 8.32 18.04
C VAL A 83 -5.00 9.30 17.60
N PRO A 84 -4.70 10.58 17.29
CA PRO A 84 -5.71 11.50 16.75
C PRO A 84 -6.42 10.98 15.49
N THR A 85 -5.68 10.44 14.53
CA THR A 85 -6.25 9.93 13.28
C THR A 85 -7.18 8.74 13.52
N ALA A 86 -6.82 7.83 14.42
CA ALA A 86 -7.69 6.72 14.80
C ALA A 86 -9.00 7.19 15.45
N ILE A 87 -8.94 8.20 16.33
CA ILE A 87 -10.13 8.79 16.99
C ILE A 87 -11.05 9.45 15.95
N VAL A 88 -10.49 10.22 15.01
CA VAL A 88 -11.28 10.86 13.94
C VAL A 88 -11.98 9.82 13.07
N ILE A 89 -11.26 8.77 12.65
CA ILE A 89 -11.85 7.69 11.84
C ILE A 89 -12.96 6.97 12.60
N PHE A 90 -12.75 6.69 13.89
CA PHE A 90 -13.77 6.08 14.73
C PHE A 90 -15.01 6.97 14.89
N GLY A 91 -14.81 8.27 15.13
CA GLY A 91 -15.89 9.26 15.22
C GLY A 91 -16.69 9.36 13.91
N VAL A 92 -16.01 9.47 12.77
CA VAL A 92 -16.67 9.49 11.45
C VAL A 92 -17.40 8.18 11.17
N ALA A 93 -16.82 7.03 11.51
CA ALA A 93 -17.47 5.74 11.33
C ALA A 93 -18.74 5.60 12.17
N LEU A 94 -18.77 6.14 13.40
CA LEU A 94 -19.97 6.18 14.23
C LEU A 94 -21.05 7.08 13.61
N LEU A 95 -20.69 8.22 13.01
CA LEU A 95 -21.63 9.11 12.34
C LEU A 95 -22.23 8.50 11.06
N LEU A 96 -21.45 7.71 10.34
CA LEU A 96 -21.88 7.04 9.10
C LEU A 96 -22.62 5.72 9.37
N LYS A 97 -22.46 5.15 10.56
CA LYS A 97 -23.16 3.93 10.96
C LYS A 97 -24.61 4.28 11.29
N LYS A 98 -25.49 4.04 10.32
CA LYS A 98 -26.94 4.06 10.48
C LYS A 98 -27.43 2.91 11.35
#